data_AF-A0A916M5G2-F1
#
_entry.id   AF-A0A916M5G2-F1
#
_cell.length_a   1.000
_cell.length_b   1.000
_cell.length_c   1.000
_cell.angle_alpha   90.00
_cell.angle_beta   90.00
_cell.angle_gamma   90.00
#
_symmetry.space_group_name_H-M   'P 1'
#
loop_
_entity.id
_entity.type
_entity.pdbx_description
1 polymer ?
#
loop_
_entity_poly.entity_id
_entity_poly.type
_entity_poly.pdbx_seq_one_letter_code
_entity_poly.pdbx_strand_id
1 'polypeptide(L)'
;GKTHLLRAAVAEARASAYLSGSLLAVDEPGLATVAIDDVHLLHAENQAKLFTLLNRQRERGGLVLASGELPPAQLALREDVRNRLAWGLVFELKPLSDEEKPMALVDYARARGFRIPTEVIDYLLKHGRRDMGTLLRQLATLDHQSLVQKRPVSLALLRRMARTQAEAP
;
A
#
# COMPACT_ATOMS: atom_id res chain seq x y z
N GLY A 1 -3.33 -0.38 3.85
CA GLY A 1 -4.45 -0.58 2.92
C GLY A 1 -4.30 0.28 1.68
N LYS A 2 -4.36 1.61 1.81
CA LYS A 2 -4.35 2.58 0.70
C LYS A 2 -3.20 2.37 -0.29
N THR A 3 -1.95 2.37 0.18
CA THR A 3 -0.77 2.08 -0.65
C THR A 3 -0.83 0.76 -1.40
N HIS A 4 -1.35 -0.30 -0.76
CA HIS A 4 -1.47 -1.62 -1.39
C HIS A 4 -2.47 -1.58 -2.55
N LEU A 5 -3.63 -0.95 -2.36
CA LEU A 5 -4.64 -0.79 -3.41
C LEU A 5 -4.14 0.07 -4.56
N LEU A 6 -3.45 1.19 -4.27
CA LEU A 6 -2.86 2.03 -5.30
C LEU A 6 -1.84 1.27 -6.16
N ARG A 7 -0.95 0.51 -5.51
CA ARG A 7 0.05 -0.31 -6.22
C ARG A 7 -0.58 -1.43 -7.03
N ALA A 8 -1.61 -2.09 -6.50
CA ALA A 8 -2.35 -3.12 -7.23
C ALA A 8 -3.02 -2.54 -8.48
N ALA A 9 -3.72 -1.41 -8.36
CA ALA A 9 -4.35 -0.74 -9.49
C ALA A 9 -3.34 -0.33 -10.58
N VAL A 10 -2.16 0.16 -10.18
CA VAL A 10 -1.09 0.48 -11.15
C VAL A 10 -0.55 -0.77 -11.82
N ALA A 11 -0.37 -1.87 -11.09
CA ALA A 11 0.11 -3.14 -11.63
C ALA A 11 -0.85 -3.77 -12.65
N GLU A 12 -2.16 -3.56 -12.50
CA GLU A 12 -3.19 -4.06 -13.43
C GLU A 12 -3.44 -3.10 -14.61
N ALA A 13 -3.16 -1.81 -14.45
CA ALA A 13 -3.36 -0.80 -15.48
C ALA A 13 -2.23 -0.78 -16.52
N ARG A 14 -2.58 -0.46 -17.77
CA ARG A 14 -1.60 -0.14 -18.82
C ARG A 14 -1.19 1.33 -18.74
N ALA A 15 0.04 1.64 -19.15
CA ALA A 15 0.58 3.00 -19.18
C ALA A 15 0.30 3.74 -17.85
N SER A 16 0.78 3.16 -16.76
CA SER A 16 0.45 3.58 -15.41
C SER A 16 1.69 4.01 -14.63
N ALA A 17 1.51 4.88 -13.65
CA ALA A 17 2.57 5.28 -12.72
C ALA A 17 2.06 5.32 -11.29
N TYR A 18 2.90 4.87 -10.36
CA TYR A 18 2.71 5.06 -8.92
C TYR A 18 3.70 6.11 -8.43
N LEU A 19 3.20 7.12 -7.74
CA LEU A 19 3.97 8.24 -7.21
C LEU A 19 3.74 8.33 -5.71
N SER A 20 4.82 8.56 -4.98
CA SER A 20 4.73 9.00 -3.58
C SER A 20 4.62 10.52 -3.55
N GLY A 21 3.82 11.09 -2.63
CA GLY A 21 3.66 12.54 -2.49
C GLY A 21 5.00 13.31 -2.38
N SER A 22 6.03 12.72 -1.78
CA SER A 22 7.35 13.36 -1.70
C SER A 22 8.09 13.51 -3.05
N LEU A 23 7.66 12.79 -4.09
CA LEU A 23 8.36 12.66 -5.37
C LEU A 23 7.45 12.95 -6.58
N LEU A 24 6.56 13.95 -6.48
CA LEU A 24 5.77 14.41 -7.63
C LEU A 24 6.66 15.07 -8.71
N ALA A 25 7.30 14.24 -9.52
CA ALA A 25 7.95 14.57 -10.77
C ALA A 25 7.38 13.63 -11.82
N VAL A 26 6.25 14.00 -12.43
CA VAL A 26 5.73 13.28 -13.60
C VAL A 26 5.60 14.26 -14.74
N ASP A 27 6.54 14.10 -15.66
CA ASP A 27 6.48 14.69 -16.99
C ASP A 27 6.54 13.55 -18.03
N GLU A 28 5.71 12.53 -17.81
CA GLU A 28 5.60 11.37 -18.70
C GLU A 28 4.31 11.50 -19.53
N PRO A 29 4.40 11.92 -20.81
CA PRO A 29 3.25 11.96 -21.69
C PRO A 29 2.74 10.53 -21.98
N GLY A 30 1.42 10.35 -21.99
CA GLY A 30 0.79 9.09 -22.39
C GLY A 30 0.40 8.16 -21.25
N LEU A 31 0.61 8.54 -19.99
CA LEU A 31 0.08 7.79 -18.85
C LEU A 31 -1.46 7.87 -18.81
N ALA A 32 -2.11 6.70 -18.87
CA ALA A 32 -3.55 6.55 -18.76
C ALA A 32 -4.03 6.52 -17.30
N THR A 33 -3.20 6.02 -16.37
CA THR A 33 -3.52 5.91 -14.94
C THR A 33 -2.38 6.41 -14.08
N VAL A 34 -2.66 7.33 -13.14
CA VAL A 34 -1.67 7.81 -12.17
C VAL A 34 -2.19 7.61 -10.76
N ALA A 35 -1.46 6.83 -9.96
CA ALA A 35 -1.72 6.69 -8.53
C ALA A 35 -0.76 7.58 -7.73
N ILE A 36 -1.30 8.35 -6.79
CA ILE A 36 -0.54 9.29 -5.96
C ILE A 36 -0.82 8.97 -4.49
N ASP A 37 0.19 8.42 -3.83
CA ASP A 37 0.09 8.07 -2.43
C ASP A 37 0.39 9.30 -1.55
N ASP A 38 -0.30 9.38 -0.43
CA ASP A 38 -0.04 10.33 0.65
C ASP A 38 -0.06 11.80 0.21
N VAL A 39 -1.10 12.22 -0.53
CA VAL A 39 -1.20 13.60 -1.05
C VAL A 39 -1.22 14.66 0.05
N HIS A 40 -1.57 14.27 1.27
CA HIS A 40 -1.56 15.12 2.47
C HIS A 40 -0.15 15.55 2.91
N LEU A 41 0.90 14.87 2.43
CA LEU A 41 2.30 15.21 2.72
C LEU A 41 2.91 16.17 1.69
N LEU A 42 2.13 16.64 0.70
CA LEU A 42 2.63 17.52 -0.36
C LEU A 42 2.96 18.92 0.15
N HIS A 43 4.18 19.38 -0.11
CA HIS A 43 4.55 20.78 0.03
C HIS A 43 3.95 21.64 -1.10
N ALA A 44 3.91 22.97 -0.89
CA ALA A 44 3.20 23.91 -1.75
C ALA A 44 3.53 23.80 -3.26
N GLU A 45 4.82 23.61 -3.60
CA GLU A 45 5.25 23.43 -5.00
C GLU A 45 4.64 22.17 -5.63
N ASN A 46 4.68 21.05 -4.92
CA ASN A 46 4.15 19.77 -5.42
C ASN A 46 2.61 19.76 -5.45
N GLN A 47 1.94 20.57 -4.63
CA GLN A 47 0.49 20.75 -4.74
C GLN A 47 0.09 21.45 -6.05
N ALA A 48 0.88 22.41 -6.55
CA ALA A 48 0.66 23.02 -7.87
C ALA A 48 0.81 22.01 -9.01
N LYS A 49 1.81 21.12 -8.90
CA LYS A 49 2.03 20.02 -9.85
C LYS A 49 0.87 19.02 -9.81
N LEU A 50 0.39 18.65 -8.62
CA LEU A 50 -0.80 17.80 -8.46
C LEU A 50 -2.03 18.41 -9.14
N PHE A 51 -2.31 19.69 -8.91
CA PHE A 51 -3.43 20.38 -9.57
C PHE A 51 -3.33 20.31 -11.10
N THR A 52 -2.14 20.59 -11.64
CA THR A 52 -1.87 20.52 -13.07
C THR A 52 -2.09 19.12 -13.62
N LEU A 53 -1.61 18.09 -12.91
CA LEU A 53 -1.78 16.69 -13.30
C LEU A 53 -3.25 16.25 -13.26
N LEU A 54 -4.00 16.62 -12.22
CA LEU A 54 -5.44 16.33 -12.13
C LEU A 54 -6.22 16.91 -13.30
N ASN A 55 -5.91 18.15 -13.69
CA ASN A 55 -6.55 18.80 -14.85
C ASN A 55 -6.21 18.10 -16.16
N ARG A 56 -4.91 17.87 -16.41
CA ARG A 56 -4.43 17.20 -17.62
C ARG A 56 -5.04 15.80 -17.79
N GLN A 57 -5.09 15.01 -16.72
CA GLN A 57 -5.66 13.66 -16.80
C GLN A 57 -7.15 13.70 -17.09
N ARG A 58 -7.89 14.61 -16.45
CA ARG A 58 -9.32 14.79 -16.73
C ARG A 58 -9.59 15.18 -18.19
N GLU A 59 -8.83 16.11 -18.75
CA GLU A 59 -8.99 16.59 -20.14
C GLU A 59 -8.75 15.48 -21.16
N ARG A 60 -7.89 14.51 -20.84
CA ARG A 60 -7.53 13.40 -21.72
C ARG A 60 -8.34 12.12 -21.45
N GLY A 61 -9.24 12.15 -20.45
CA GLY A 61 -10.01 10.98 -20.03
C GLY A 61 -9.20 9.92 -19.27
N GLY A 62 -8.06 10.29 -18.70
CA GLY A 62 -7.25 9.41 -17.85
C GLY A 62 -7.74 9.32 -16.41
N LEU A 63 -7.22 8.35 -15.68
CA LEU A 63 -7.58 8.05 -14.29
C LEU A 63 -6.52 8.57 -13.32
N VAL A 64 -6.97 9.25 -12.26
CA VAL A 64 -6.12 9.57 -11.11
C VAL A 64 -6.67 8.90 -9.87
N LEU A 65 -5.81 8.13 -9.19
CA LEU A 65 -6.09 7.59 -7.86
C LEU A 65 -5.23 8.36 -6.86
N ALA A 66 -5.82 8.81 -5.77
CA ALA A 66 -5.11 9.54 -4.73
C ALA A 66 -5.42 8.96 -3.36
N SER A 67 -4.45 8.94 -2.45
CA SER A 67 -4.68 8.57 -1.05
C SER A 67 -4.35 9.73 -0.10
N GLY A 68 -5.11 9.82 0.98
CA GLY A 68 -4.90 10.77 2.06
C GLY A 68 -5.33 10.19 3.41
N GLU A 69 -4.92 10.81 4.50
CA GLU A 69 -5.35 10.41 5.85
C GLU A 69 -6.76 10.88 6.20
N LEU A 70 -7.20 11.99 5.61
CA LEU A 70 -8.52 12.58 5.83
C LEU A 70 -9.28 12.76 4.50
N PRO A 71 -10.61 12.94 4.54
CA PRO A 71 -11.37 13.33 3.35
C PRO A 71 -10.83 14.62 2.73
N PRO A 72 -10.98 14.83 1.40
CA PRO A 72 -10.37 15.97 0.69
C PRO A 72 -10.61 17.33 1.36
N ALA A 73 -11.83 17.58 1.85
CA ALA A 73 -12.21 18.84 2.49
C ALA A 73 -11.38 19.17 3.77
N GLN A 74 -10.83 18.17 4.44
CA GLN A 74 -10.09 18.32 5.70
C GLN A 74 -8.57 18.26 5.50
N LEU A 75 -8.10 18.00 4.27
CA LEU A 75 -6.67 17.96 3.99
C LEU A 75 -6.06 19.38 4.00
N ALA A 76 -4.86 19.50 4.57
CA ALA A 76 -4.06 20.72 4.57
C ALA A 76 -3.42 21.01 3.19
N LEU A 77 -4.25 21.06 2.15
CA LEU A 77 -3.86 21.34 0.76
C LEU A 77 -4.39 22.71 0.32
N ARG A 78 -3.94 23.18 -0.84
CA ARG A 78 -4.56 24.30 -1.53
C ARG A 78 -6.02 23.99 -1.84
N GLU A 79 -6.84 25.02 -1.81
CA GLU A 79 -8.28 24.91 -2.01
C GLU A 79 -8.64 24.33 -3.38
N ASP A 80 -7.94 24.74 -4.44
CA ASP A 80 -8.13 24.25 -5.79
C ASP A 80 -7.84 22.75 -5.94
N VAL A 81 -6.81 22.24 -5.25
CA VAL A 81 -6.49 20.82 -5.16
C VAL A 81 -7.58 20.07 -4.39
N ARG A 82 -8.00 20.56 -3.22
CA ARG A 82 -9.08 19.92 -2.45
C ARG A 82 -10.37 19.79 -3.26
N ASN A 83 -10.77 20.89 -3.91
CA ASN A 83 -11.97 20.92 -4.74
C ASN A 83 -11.87 19.93 -5.90
N ARG A 84 -10.69 19.85 -6.53
CA ARG A 84 -10.46 18.90 -7.63
C ARG A 84 -10.49 17.45 -7.18
N LEU A 85 -9.92 17.12 -6.03
CA LEU A 85 -10.00 15.78 -5.44
C LEU A 85 -11.44 15.42 -5.06
N ALA A 86 -12.20 16.38 -4.52
CA ALA A 86 -13.60 16.18 -4.13
C ALA A 86 -14.57 16.02 -5.32
N TRP A 87 -14.19 16.42 -6.53
CA TRP A 87 -14.99 16.16 -7.74
C TRP A 87 -14.96 14.69 -8.17
N GLY A 88 -13.93 13.94 -7.75
CA GLY A 88 -13.85 12.51 -7.99
C GLY A 88 -14.65 11.69 -6.99
N LEU A 89 -14.56 10.36 -7.12
CA LEU A 89 -15.11 9.45 -6.12
C LEU A 89 -14.23 9.46 -4.87
N VAL A 90 -14.85 9.62 -3.70
CA VAL A 90 -14.17 9.61 -2.40
C VAL A 90 -14.65 8.40 -1.60
N PHE A 91 -13.72 7.50 -1.27
CA PHE A 91 -14.00 6.31 -0.48
C PHE A 91 -13.22 6.32 0.83
N GLU A 92 -13.90 5.97 1.92
CA GLU A 92 -13.25 5.64 3.18
C GLU A 92 -12.79 4.18 3.15
N LEU A 93 -11.48 3.96 3.33
CA LEU A 93 -10.95 2.60 3.41
C LEU A 93 -11.01 2.10 4.85
N LYS A 94 -11.94 1.17 5.11
CA LYS A 94 -12.03 0.48 6.40
C LYS A 94 -10.89 -0.53 6.56
N PRO A 95 -10.24 -0.60 7.73
CA PRO A 95 -9.28 -1.65 8.01
C PRO A 95 -9.98 -3.01 8.09
N LEU A 96 -9.23 -4.08 7.80
CA LEU A 96 -9.72 -5.45 8.00
C LEU A 96 -9.99 -5.71 9.48
N SER A 97 -11.08 -6.42 9.76
CA SER A 97 -11.41 -6.92 11.10
C SER A 97 -10.41 -7.99 11.55
N ASP A 98 -10.36 -8.30 12.85
CA ASP A 98 -9.46 -9.36 13.35
C ASP A 98 -9.82 -10.74 12.75
N GLU A 99 -11.08 -10.96 12.40
CA GLU A 99 -11.60 -12.17 11.76
C GLU A 99 -11.23 -12.27 10.27
N GLU A 100 -11.05 -11.14 9.59
CA GLU A 100 -10.69 -11.11 8.17
C GLU A 100 -9.18 -11.26 7.92
N LYS A 101 -8.35 -10.88 8.90
CA LYS A 101 -6.87 -10.92 8.78
C LYS A 101 -6.31 -12.31 8.47
N PRO A 102 -6.75 -13.42 9.10
CA PRO A 102 -6.29 -14.76 8.75
C PRO A 102 -6.43 -15.07 7.26
N MET A 103 -7.59 -14.76 6.66
CA MET A 103 -7.85 -15.02 5.25
C MET A 103 -6.94 -14.16 4.36
N ALA A 104 -6.76 -12.88 4.69
CA ALA A 104 -5.87 -11.99 3.96
C ALA A 104 -4.40 -12.47 3.97
N LEU A 105 -3.93 -13.08 5.07
CA LEU A 105 -2.60 -13.68 5.15
C LEU A 105 -2.46 -14.94 4.28
N VAL A 106 -3.52 -15.76 4.22
CA VAL A 106 -3.58 -16.93 3.33
C VAL A 106 -3.56 -16.49 1.86
N ASP A 107 -4.36 -15.51 1.50
CA ASP A 107 -4.43 -14.99 0.12
C ASP A 107 -3.10 -14.38 -0.30
N TYR A 108 -2.44 -13.65 0.60
CA TYR A 108 -1.10 -13.14 0.36
C TYR A 108 -0.08 -14.25 0.10
N ALA A 109 -0.07 -15.31 0.93
CA ALA A 109 0.83 -16.44 0.74
C ALA A 109 0.56 -17.15 -0.59
N ARG A 110 -0.72 -17.35 -0.93
CA ARG A 110 -1.16 -17.96 -2.18
C ARG A 110 -0.69 -17.15 -3.39
N ALA A 111 -0.86 -15.82 -3.37
CA ALA A 111 -0.42 -14.93 -4.44
C ALA A 111 1.10 -14.98 -4.67
N ARG A 112 1.87 -15.39 -3.66
CA ARG A 112 3.34 -15.60 -3.74
C ARG A 112 3.75 -17.04 -3.98
N GLY A 113 2.80 -17.96 -4.15
CA GLY A 113 3.08 -19.35 -4.49
C GLY A 113 3.52 -20.23 -3.33
N PHE A 114 3.30 -19.83 -2.07
CA PHE A 114 3.59 -20.68 -0.91
C PHE A 114 2.36 -20.92 -0.03
N ARG A 115 2.38 -22.01 0.73
CA ARG A 115 1.36 -22.30 1.75
C ARG A 115 1.86 -21.84 3.11
N ILE A 116 0.98 -21.18 3.85
CA ILE A 116 1.23 -20.77 5.23
C ILE A 116 0.47 -21.72 6.19
N PRO A 117 1.15 -22.39 7.13
CA PRO A 117 0.48 -23.19 8.15
C PRO A 117 -0.37 -22.31 9.10
N THR A 118 -1.51 -22.82 9.55
CA THR A 118 -2.42 -22.11 10.47
C THR A 118 -1.71 -21.66 11.75
N GLU A 119 -0.87 -22.50 12.33
CA GLU A 119 -0.06 -22.19 13.51
C GLU A 119 0.88 -20.96 13.33
N VAL A 120 1.30 -20.67 12.09
CA VAL A 120 2.10 -19.47 11.77
C VAL A 120 1.20 -18.24 11.79
N ILE A 121 0.00 -18.34 11.22
CA ILE A 121 -1.01 -17.27 11.24
C ILE A 121 -1.37 -16.94 12.69
N ASP A 122 -1.73 -17.94 13.47
CA ASP A 122 -2.12 -17.78 14.88
C ASP A 122 -1.00 -17.12 15.68
N TYR A 123 0.24 -17.52 15.45
CA TYR A 123 1.39 -16.92 16.11
C TYR A 123 1.57 -15.44 15.74
N LEU A 124 1.49 -15.11 14.45
CA LEU A 124 1.61 -13.72 13.95
C LEU A 124 0.53 -12.82 14.54
N LEU A 125 -0.72 -13.29 14.60
CA LEU A 125 -1.85 -12.51 15.14
C LEU A 125 -1.82 -12.40 16.67
N LYS A 126 -1.26 -13.39 17.37
CA LYS A 126 -1.17 -13.40 18.83
C LYS A 126 0.03 -12.62 19.39
N HIS A 127 1.18 -12.67 18.72
CA HIS A 127 2.45 -12.11 19.25
C HIS A 127 3.00 -10.94 18.42
N GLY A 128 2.46 -10.69 17.23
CA GLY A 128 2.85 -9.56 16.39
C GLY A 128 1.99 -8.32 16.63
N ARG A 129 2.38 -7.20 16.00
CA ARG A 129 1.48 -6.06 15.87
C ARG A 129 0.36 -6.43 14.92
N ARG A 130 -0.90 -6.24 15.35
CA ARG A 130 -2.09 -6.62 14.58
C ARG A 130 -2.41 -5.71 13.39
N ASP A 131 -1.47 -4.87 12.96
CA ASP A 131 -1.62 -4.07 11.75
C ASP A 131 -1.17 -4.88 10.53
N MET A 132 -1.97 -4.87 9.46
CA MET A 132 -1.69 -5.67 8.26
C MET A 132 -0.35 -5.32 7.60
N GLY A 133 0.12 -4.08 7.71
CA GLY A 133 1.41 -3.68 7.15
C GLY A 133 2.57 -4.45 7.79
N THR A 134 2.58 -4.52 9.12
CA THR A 134 3.58 -5.28 9.88
C THR A 134 3.45 -6.78 9.65
N LEU A 135 2.23 -7.32 9.70
CA LEU A 135 2.00 -8.75 9.48
C LEU A 135 2.50 -9.20 8.10
N LEU A 136 2.18 -8.46 7.04
CA LEU A 136 2.62 -8.78 5.68
C LEU A 136 4.15 -8.64 5.52
N ARG A 137 4.78 -7.65 6.16
CA ARG A 137 6.25 -7.54 6.16
C ARG A 137 6.91 -8.72 6.86
N GLN A 138 6.43 -9.12 8.02
CA GLN A 138 6.96 -10.28 8.75
C GLN A 138 6.82 -11.55 7.93
N LEU A 139 5.64 -11.74 7.31
CA LEU A 139 5.39 -12.89 6.44
C LEU A 139 6.28 -12.86 5.17
N ALA A 140 6.49 -11.69 4.56
CA ALA A 140 7.40 -11.54 3.44
C ALA A 140 8.85 -11.92 3.79
N THR A 141 9.32 -11.50 4.96
CA THR A 141 10.66 -11.86 5.45
C THR A 141 10.74 -13.36 5.71
N LEU A 142 9.69 -13.96 6.28
CA LEU A 142 9.63 -15.40 6.56
C LEU A 142 9.70 -16.23 5.28
N ASP A 143 8.95 -15.84 4.26
CA ASP A 143 8.96 -16.44 2.92
C ASP A 143 10.37 -16.37 2.29
N HIS A 144 10.99 -15.19 2.29
CA HIS A 144 12.36 -15.02 1.80
C HIS A 144 13.37 -15.92 2.54
N GLN A 145 13.29 -16.02 3.87
CA GLN A 145 14.16 -16.89 4.65
C GLN A 145 13.92 -18.38 4.36
N SER A 146 12.67 -18.78 4.14
CA SER A 146 12.28 -20.12 3.71
C SER A 146 12.96 -20.49 2.38
N LEU A 147 12.95 -19.57 1.41
CA LEU A 147 13.61 -19.75 0.11
C LEU A 147 15.14 -19.86 0.24
N VAL A 148 15.78 -18.95 0.98
CA VAL A 148 17.25 -18.96 1.19
C VAL A 148 17.70 -20.28 1.81
N GLN A 149 16.93 -20.80 2.78
CA GLN A 149 17.27 -22.02 3.50
C GLN A 149 16.76 -23.30 2.84
N LYS A 150 16.01 -23.18 1.74
CA LYS A 150 15.32 -24.29 1.06
C LYS A 150 14.49 -25.14 2.03
N ARG A 151 13.81 -24.47 2.98
CA ARG A 151 12.96 -25.10 4.00
C ARG A 151 11.59 -24.44 3.98
N PRO A 152 10.49 -25.19 4.11
CA PRO A 152 9.16 -24.61 4.07
C PRO A 152 8.92 -23.63 5.23
N VAL A 153 8.03 -22.66 4.97
CA VAL A 153 7.48 -21.76 5.99
C VAL A 153 6.91 -22.58 7.14
N SER A 154 7.35 -22.29 8.37
CA SER A 154 6.99 -23.02 9.58
C SER A 154 7.08 -22.14 10.82
N LEU A 155 6.38 -22.54 11.89
CA LEU A 155 6.42 -21.83 13.16
C LEU A 155 7.83 -21.82 13.77
N ALA A 156 8.59 -22.91 13.60
CA ALA A 156 9.97 -23.00 14.09
C ALA A 156 10.88 -21.95 13.42
N LEU A 157 10.75 -21.78 12.10
CA LEU A 157 11.49 -20.77 11.35
C LEU A 157 11.13 -19.35 11.83
N LEU A 158 9.83 -19.07 11.98
CA LEU A 158 9.34 -17.77 12.45
C LEU A 158 9.85 -17.44 13.86
N ARG A 159 9.78 -18.39 14.80
CA ARG A 159 10.28 -18.18 16.17
C ARG A 159 11.77 -17.91 16.20
N ARG A 160 12.56 -18.61 15.39
CA ARG A 160 14.00 -18.35 15.29
C ARG A 160 14.28 -16.94 14.77
N MET A 161 13.57 -16.51 13.72
CA MET A 161 13.69 -15.14 13.19
C MET A 161 13.31 -14.07 14.21
N ALA A 162 12.25 -14.29 14.99
CA ALA A 162 11.82 -13.36 16.03
C ALA A 162 12.87 -13.23 17.15
N ARG A 163 13.55 -14.31 17.52
CA ARG A 163 14.66 -14.28 18.50
C ARG A 163 15.85 -13.48 17.98
N THR A 164 16.27 -13.72 16.74
CA THR A 164 17.40 -12.99 16.14
C THR A 164 17.12 -11.49 16.00
N GLN A 165 15.86 -11.08 15.79
CA GLN A 165 15.48 -9.66 15.77
C GLN A 165 15.48 -9.01 17.16
N ALA A 166 15.22 -9.77 18.23
CA ALA A 166 15.28 -9.27 19.60
C ALA A 166 16.72 -9.15 20.13
N GLU A 167 17.68 -9.82 19.49
CA GLU A 167 19.11 -9.83 19.83
C GLU A 167 19.94 -8.87 18.97
N ALA A 168 19.32 -8.19 18.00
CA ALA A 168 19.98 -7.17 17.18
C ALA A 168 20.12 -5.85 17.97
N PRO A 169 21.33 -5.24 18.02
CA PRO A 169 21.62 -4.04 18.82
C PRO A 169 20.94 -2.77 18.29
#